data_AF-A0AAJ2VF23-F1
#
_entry.id   AF-A0AAJ2VF23-F1
#
_cell.length_a   1.000
_cell.length_b   1.000
_cell.length_c   1.000
_cell.angle_alpha   90.00
_cell.angle_beta   90.00
_cell.angle_gamma   90.00
#
_symmetry.space_group_name_H-M   'P 1'
#
loop_
_entity.id
_entity.type
_entity.pdbx_description
1 polymer ?
#
loop_
_entity_poly.entity_id
_entity_poly.type
_entity_poly.pdbx_seq_one_letter_code
_entity_poly.pdbx_strand_id
1 'polypeptide(L)'
;MFRVKIALIYILIAIVYFLIIPDAIIRSISSERLAQLSEALSIGGLFSPLLSLLIFLGALSILLAFLSVFFVRRTIVAFLKK
;
A
#
# COMPACT_ATOMS: atom_id res chain seq x y z
N MET A 1 -26.27 2.75 -9.26
CA MET A 1 -25.88 1.42 -8.73
C MET A 1 -24.54 0.90 -9.27
N PHE A 2 -24.24 0.98 -10.58
CA PHE A 2 -22.99 0.44 -11.17
C PHE A 2 -21.69 1.08 -10.65
N ARG A 3 -21.68 2.42 -10.44
CA ARG A 3 -20.54 3.16 -9.89
C ARG A 3 -20.14 2.70 -8.47
N VAL A 4 -21.12 2.34 -7.65
CA VAL A 4 -20.92 1.88 -6.27
C VAL A 4 -20.24 0.50 -6.25
N LYS A 5 -20.63 -0.40 -7.17
CA LYS A 5 -20.00 -1.73 -7.31
C LYS A 5 -18.52 -1.62 -7.69
N ILE A 6 -18.20 -0.71 -8.61
CA ILE A 6 -16.81 -0.45 -8.99
C ILE A 6 -16.04 0.12 -7.79
N ALA A 7 -16.57 1.13 -7.11
CA ALA A 7 -15.93 1.69 -5.93
C ALA A 7 -15.65 0.64 -4.83
N LEU A 8 -16.60 -0.28 -4.58
CA LEU A 8 -16.43 -1.39 -3.66
C LEU A 8 -15.25 -2.30 -4.03
N ILE A 9 -15.06 -2.60 -5.31
CA ILE A 9 -13.93 -3.41 -5.77
C ILE A 9 -12.60 -2.69 -5.52
N TYR A 10 -12.54 -1.38 -5.80
CA TYR A 10 -11.32 -0.59 -5.54
C TYR A 10 -10.99 -0.53 -4.06
N ILE A 11 -12.01 -0.33 -3.20
CA ILE A 11 -11.86 -0.33 -1.74
C ILE A 11 -11.37 -1.70 -1.26
N LEU A 12 -11.97 -2.78 -1.77
CA LEU A 12 -11.56 -4.14 -1.40
C LEU A 12 -10.10 -4.41 -1.76
N ILE A 13 -9.66 -4.03 -2.96
CA ILE A 13 -8.27 -4.17 -3.39
C ILE A 13 -7.35 -3.36 -2.48
N ALA A 14 -7.70 -2.10 -2.16
CA ALA A 14 -6.91 -1.28 -1.26
C ALA A 14 -6.79 -1.90 0.14
N ILE A 15 -7.87 -2.45 0.69
CA ILE A 15 -7.87 -3.14 1.99
C ILE A 15 -6.98 -4.38 1.96
N VAL A 16 -7.08 -5.21 0.91
CA VAL A 16 -6.26 -6.42 0.76
C VAL A 16 -4.77 -6.06 0.74
N TYR A 17 -4.39 -5.07 -0.07
CA TYR A 17 -3.03 -4.56 -0.07
C TYR A 17 -2.62 -4.01 1.31
N PHE A 18 -3.50 -3.24 1.96
CA PHE A 18 -3.22 -2.61 3.26
C PHE A 18 -3.01 -3.61 4.38
N LEU A 19 -3.63 -4.79 4.30
CA LEU A 19 -3.42 -5.85 5.29
C LEU A 19 -2.18 -6.69 4.98
N ILE A 20 -1.96 -7.06 3.72
CA ILE A 20 -0.90 -8.00 3.34
C ILE A 20 0.48 -7.32 3.37
N ILE A 21 0.62 -6.12 2.80
CA ILE A 21 1.94 -5.49 2.64
C ILE A 21 2.60 -5.19 3.99
N PRO A 22 1.93 -4.51 4.94
CA PRO A 22 2.56 -4.23 6.23
C PRO A 22 2.90 -5.49 7.01
N ASP A 23 1.98 -6.48 7.08
CA ASP A 23 2.21 -7.74 7.78
C ASP A 23 3.37 -8.53 7.15
N ALA A 24 3.43 -8.62 5.81
CA ALA A 24 4.52 -9.31 5.12
C ALA A 24 5.88 -8.64 5.35
N ILE A 25 5.94 -7.30 5.33
CA ILE A 25 7.19 -6.56 5.59
C ILE A 25 7.65 -6.78 7.04
N ILE A 26 6.73 -6.69 8.00
CA ILE A 26 7.06 -6.89 9.43
C ILE A 26 7.55 -8.32 9.69
N ARG A 27 6.99 -9.32 9.01
CA ARG A 27 7.40 -10.73 9.18
C ARG A 27 8.69 -11.08 8.44
N SER A 28 9.02 -10.38 7.36
CA SER A 28 10.18 -10.70 6.52
C SER A 28 11.45 -9.98 6.95
N ILE A 29 11.34 -8.80 7.55
CA ILE A 29 12.48 -7.98 7.95
C ILE A 29 12.84 -8.25 9.43
N SER A 30 14.13 -8.38 9.72
CA SER A 30 14.64 -8.47 11.10
C SER A 30 14.31 -7.23 11.92
N SER A 31 14.08 -7.39 13.23
CA SER A 31 13.72 -6.31 14.16
C SER A 31 14.68 -5.12 14.14
N GLU A 32 15.98 -5.35 13.99
CA GLU A 32 16.99 -4.27 13.89
C GLU A 32 16.82 -3.42 12.62
N ARG A 33 16.59 -4.07 11.48
CA ARG A 33 16.34 -3.36 10.21
C ARG A 33 15.00 -2.64 10.23
N LEU A 34 13.99 -3.19 10.89
CA LEU A 34 12.72 -2.49 11.14
C LEU A 34 12.94 -1.23 11.98
N ALA A 35 13.73 -1.30 13.06
CA ALA A 35 14.05 -0.14 13.88
C ALA A 35 14.80 0.95 13.08
N GLN A 36 15.78 0.56 12.27
CA GLN A 36 16.50 1.49 11.40
C GLN A 36 15.58 2.16 10.36
N LEU A 37 14.72 1.38 9.70
CA LEU A 37 13.72 1.92 8.76
C LEU A 37 12.74 2.86 9.47
N SER A 38 12.33 2.49 10.67
CA SER A 38 11.41 3.23 11.51
C SER A 38 11.97 4.59 11.93
N GLU A 39 13.25 4.65 12.30
CA GLU A 39 13.93 5.92 12.59
C GLU A 39 14.14 6.76 11.32
N ALA A 40 14.51 6.14 10.19
CA ALA A 40 14.67 6.84 8.91
C ALA A 40 13.35 7.44 8.38
N LEU A 41 12.23 6.78 8.63
CA LEU A 41 10.89 7.21 8.24
C LEU A 41 10.19 8.05 9.32
N SER A 42 10.87 8.32 10.44
CA SER A 42 10.34 9.16 11.52
C SER A 42 10.20 10.60 11.03
N ILE A 43 8.97 11.13 11.08
CA ILE A 43 8.68 12.52 10.67
C ILE A 43 9.08 13.46 11.81
N GLY A 44 10.38 13.65 11.99
CA GLY A 44 10.94 14.64 12.92
C GLY A 44 10.49 14.49 14.38
N GLY A 45 10.14 13.28 14.82
CA GLY A 45 9.67 13.01 16.19
C GLY A 45 8.20 13.37 16.48
N LEU A 46 7.40 13.73 15.46
CA LEU A 46 5.96 14.01 15.64
C LEU A 46 5.16 12.76 16.04
N PHE A 47 5.60 11.58 15.61
CA PHE A 47 5.01 10.29 15.95
C PHE A 47 6.08 9.36 16.50
N SER A 48 5.68 8.30 17.22
CA SER A 48 6.63 7.25 17.55
C SER A 48 7.20 6.65 16.27
N PRO A 49 8.49 6.26 16.23
CA PRO A 49 9.09 5.71 15.02
C PRO A 49 8.24 4.58 14.43
N LEU A 50 7.72 3.69 15.28
CA LEU A 50 6.91 2.55 14.86
C LEU A 50 5.58 2.97 14.22
N LEU A 51 4.92 4.00 14.77
CA LEU A 51 3.70 4.55 14.19
C LEU A 51 4.00 5.24 12.85
N SER A 52 5.10 5.98 12.77
CA SER A 52 5.55 6.61 11.52
C SER A 52 5.79 5.55 10.43
N LEU A 53 6.44 4.44 10.79
CA LEU A 53 6.66 3.30 9.91
C LEU A 53 5.34 2.69 9.42
N LEU A 54 4.39 2.41 10.33
CA LEU A 54 3.10 1.83 9.98
C LEU A 54 2.28 2.74 9.06
N ILE A 55 2.28 4.06 9.31
CA ILE A 55 1.62 5.04 8.45
C ILE A 55 2.27 5.05 7.06
N PHE A 56 3.59 4.99 6.99
CA PHE A 56 4.31 4.93 5.72
C PHE A 56 3.99 3.66 4.93
N LEU A 57 4.04 2.49 5.58
CA LEU A 57 3.68 1.21 4.95
C LEU A 57 2.22 1.21 4.49
N GLY A 58 1.33 1.81 5.29
CA GLY A 58 -0.08 1.99 4.93
C GLY A 58 -0.27 2.88 3.69
N ALA A 59 0.39 4.03 3.65
CA ALA A 59 0.35 4.95 2.51
C ALA A 59 0.95 4.30 1.25
N LEU A 60 2.09 3.62 1.39
CA LEU A 60 2.73 2.86 0.32
C LEU A 60 1.78 1.79 -0.24
N SER A 61 1.09 1.08 0.64
CA SER A 61 0.14 0.06 0.25
C SER A 61 -1.06 0.59 -0.56
N ILE A 62 -1.64 1.72 -0.14
CA ILE A 62 -2.70 2.41 -0.90
C ILE A 62 -2.19 2.87 -2.26
N LEU A 63 -0.97 3.42 -2.31
CA LEU A 63 -0.34 3.83 -3.57
C LEU A 63 -0.16 2.64 -4.53
N LEU A 64 0.32 1.50 -4.01
CA LEU A 64 0.46 0.25 -4.79
C LEU A 64 -0.89 -0.27 -5.30
N ALA A 65 -1.94 -0.23 -4.49
CA ALA A 65 -3.28 -0.62 -4.91
C ALA A 65 -3.77 0.27 -6.07
N PHE A 66 -3.58 1.58 -5.97
CA PHE A 66 -3.94 2.52 -7.05
C PHE A 66 -3.12 2.25 -8.32
N LEU A 67 -1.81 2.05 -8.17
CA LEU A 67 -0.90 1.78 -9.28
C LEU A 67 -1.25 0.46 -10.00
N SER A 68 -1.60 -0.58 -9.24
CA SER A 68 -2.04 -1.88 -9.74
C SER A 68 -3.28 -1.73 -10.62
N VAL A 69 -4.32 -1.03 -10.14
CA VAL A 69 -5.54 -0.84 -10.92
C VAL A 69 -5.29 0.04 -12.15
N PHE A 70 -4.45 1.07 -12.03
CA PHE A 70 -4.04 1.90 -13.17
C PHE A 70 -3.33 1.07 -14.25
N PHE A 71 -2.40 0.20 -13.84
CA PHE A 71 -1.68 -0.69 -14.76
C PHE A 71 -2.61 -1.67 -15.45
N VAL A 72 -3.48 -2.36 -14.70
CA VAL A 72 -4.45 -3.31 -15.27
C VAL A 72 -5.33 -2.61 -16.30
N ARG A 73 -5.86 -1.42 -15.97
CA ARG A 73 -6.69 -0.65 -16.89
C ARG A 73 -5.91 -0.26 -18.15
N ARG A 74 -4.66 0.18 -18.01
CA ARG A 74 -3.80 0.56 -19.15
C ARG A 74 -3.48 -0.63 -20.04
N THR A 75 -3.16 -1.78 -19.46
CA THR A 75 -2.84 -3.01 -20.19
C THR A 75 -4.05 -3.54 -20.95
N ILE A 76 -5.23 -3.57 -20.33
CA ILE A 76 -6.47 -4.00 -21.00
C ILE A 76 -6.78 -3.10 -22.20
N VAL A 77 -6.72 -1.78 -22.02
CA VAL A 77 -6.97 -0.81 -23.11
C VAL A 77 -5.93 -0.95 -24.22
N ALA A 78 -4.67 -1.17 -23.88
CA ALA A 78 -3.61 -1.38 -24.86
C ALA A 78 -3.81 -2.68 -25.65
N PHE A 79 -4.27 -3.75 -25.00
CA PHE A 79 -4.53 -5.05 -25.62
C PHE A 79 -5.75 -5.01 -26.56
N LEU A 80 -6.81 -4.30 -26.20
CA LEU A 80 -8.02 -4.13 -27.02
C LEU A 80 -7.82 -3.23 -28.26
N LYS A 81 -6.74 -2.44 -28.30
CA LYS A 81 -6.42 -1.55 -29.42
C LYS A 81 -5.53 -2.22 -30.49
N LYS A 82 -5.13 -3.46 -30.28
CA LYS A 82 -4.26 -4.25 -31.16
C LYS A 82 -5.08 -5.23 -31.97
#